data_AF-A0A7R9VPX2-F1
#
_entry.id   AF-A0A7R9VPX2-F1
#
_cell.length_a   1.000
_cell.length_b   1.000
_cell.length_c   1.000
_cell.angle_alpha   90.00
_cell.angle_beta   90.00
_cell.angle_gamma   90.00
#
_symmetry.space_group_name_H-M   'P 1'
#
loop_
_entity.id
_entity.type
_entity.pdbx_description
1 polymer ?
#
loop_
_entity_poly.entity_id
_entity_poly.type
_entity_poly.pdbx_seq_one_letter_code
_entity_poly.pdbx_strand_id
1 'polypeptide(L)'
;MHPRRGDALLFWNIDPNGMTEDMMSMHEGCSVIKGVKWTTTFWIHAQPFRPQYLRSDGTWVVESSALNDADDPGLCLDYNNDCVRWAAGGECEKNPVYMLGVASASGLGVGYQRPGTCRQACKFCQPCSADDRAAKAPCYWENRRDAGFLGFDPTEETAGAYQGGVALTL
;
A
#
# COMPACT_ATOMS: atom_id res chain seq x y z
N MET A 1 -11.36 -25.57 -9.37
CA MET A 1 -11.06 -26.17 -8.05
C MET A 1 -12.18 -25.79 -7.07
N HIS A 2 -12.66 -26.72 -6.25
CA HIS A 2 -13.63 -26.38 -5.19
C HIS A 2 -12.88 -25.90 -3.94
N PRO A 3 -13.22 -24.74 -3.36
CA PRO A 3 -12.51 -24.21 -2.20
C PRO A 3 -12.81 -25.04 -0.96
N ARG A 4 -11.75 -25.42 -0.23
CA ARG A 4 -11.83 -26.02 1.11
C ARG A 4 -10.86 -25.27 2.04
N ARG A 5 -11.26 -25.08 3.29
CA ARG A 5 -10.42 -24.41 4.28
C ARG A 5 -9.11 -25.19 4.46
N GLY A 6 -7.98 -24.49 4.32
CA GLY A 6 -6.65 -25.08 4.45
C GLY A 6 -6.03 -25.60 3.15
N ASP A 7 -6.80 -25.74 2.06
CA ASP A 7 -6.25 -26.11 0.75
C ASP A 7 -5.53 -24.91 0.11
N ALA A 8 -4.41 -25.17 -0.54
CA ALA A 8 -3.68 -24.21 -1.37
C ALA A 8 -3.61 -24.68 -2.82
N LEU A 9 -3.62 -23.72 -3.76
CA LEU A 9 -3.38 -23.95 -5.18
C LEU A 9 -2.15 -23.15 -5.57
N LEU A 10 -1.17 -23.83 -6.17
CA LEU A 10 -0.01 -23.22 -6.81
C LEU A 10 -0.07 -23.51 -8.30
N PHE A 11 0.12 -22.48 -9.11
CA PHE A 11 0.24 -22.58 -10.56
C PHE A 11 1.25 -21.54 -11.04
N TRP A 12 1.86 -21.80 -12.19
CA TRP A 12 2.75 -20.86 -12.85
C TRP A 12 1.98 -20.09 -13.91
N ASN A 13 2.24 -18.78 -13.95
CA ASN A 13 1.66 -17.88 -14.95
C ASN A 13 2.70 -17.41 -15.98
N ILE A 14 3.91 -17.98 -15.94
CA ILE A 14 5.03 -17.66 -16.83
C ILE A 14 5.67 -18.98 -17.25
N ASP A 15 6.07 -19.06 -18.51
CA ASP A 15 6.84 -20.17 -19.07
C ASP A 15 8.18 -20.38 -18.34
N PRO A 16 8.82 -21.56 -18.48
CA PRO A 16 10.14 -21.82 -17.88
C PRO A 16 11.25 -20.84 -18.29
N ASN A 17 11.03 -20.04 -19.34
CA ASN A 17 11.95 -18.99 -19.76
C ASN A 17 11.91 -17.74 -18.84
N GLY A 18 10.93 -17.64 -17.93
CA GLY A 18 10.79 -16.53 -16.98
C GLY A 18 10.37 -15.19 -17.61
N MET A 19 9.98 -15.18 -18.88
CA MET A 19 9.68 -13.96 -19.66
C MET A 19 8.32 -13.98 -20.36
N THR A 20 7.81 -15.14 -20.73
CA THR A 20 6.57 -15.28 -21.52
C THR A 20 5.42 -15.69 -20.61
N GLU A 21 4.29 -14.99 -20.68
CA GLU A 21 3.08 -15.37 -19.93
C GLU A 21 2.53 -16.70 -20.45
N ASP A 22 2.19 -17.60 -19.52
CA ASP A 22 1.50 -18.85 -19.84
C ASP A 22 0.00 -18.58 -19.96
N MET A 23 -0.49 -18.44 -21.19
CA MET A 23 -1.92 -18.21 -21.47
C MET A 23 -2.83 -19.36 -21.01
N MET A 24 -2.30 -20.58 -20.81
CA MET A 24 -3.07 -21.71 -20.30
C MET A 24 -3.32 -21.62 -18.79
N SER A 25 -2.62 -20.71 -18.10
CA SER A 25 -2.78 -20.45 -16.67
C SER A 25 -3.92 -19.48 -16.34
N MET A 26 -4.64 -19.00 -17.35
CA MET A 26 -5.79 -18.09 -17.17
C MET A 26 -6.80 -18.71 -16.21
N HIS A 27 -7.12 -17.97 -15.15
CA HIS A 27 -7.98 -18.45 -14.09
C HIS A 27 -8.84 -17.32 -13.55
N GLU A 28 -9.99 -17.68 -13.02
CA GLU A 28 -10.87 -16.77 -12.31
C GLU A 28 -11.50 -17.48 -11.11
N GLY A 29 -12.04 -16.68 -10.20
CA GLY A 29 -12.92 -17.19 -9.17
C GLY A 29 -14.36 -17.18 -9.65
N CYS A 30 -15.01 -18.35 -9.70
CA CYS A 30 -16.47 -18.41 -9.88
C CYS A 30 -17.19 -17.61 -8.78
N SER A 31 -18.37 -17.07 -9.11
CA SER A 31 -19.20 -16.32 -8.17
C SER A 31 -19.62 -17.16 -6.95
N VAL A 32 -19.73 -16.49 -5.79
CA VAL A 32 -20.18 -17.14 -4.55
C VAL A 32 -21.71 -17.20 -4.55
N ILE A 33 -22.27 -18.38 -4.78
CA ILE A 33 -23.73 -18.59 -4.78
C ILE A 33 -24.35 -18.63 -3.37
N LYS A 34 -23.55 -18.88 -2.32
CA LYS A 34 -23.99 -18.89 -0.91
C LYS A 34 -22.81 -18.65 0.04
N GLY A 35 -23.01 -17.80 1.05
CA GLY A 35 -22.02 -17.52 2.10
C GLY A 35 -20.94 -16.52 1.69
N VAL A 36 -19.76 -16.61 2.29
CA VAL A 36 -18.61 -15.73 2.04
C VAL A 36 -17.37 -16.58 1.77
N LYS A 37 -16.58 -16.21 0.76
CA LYS A 37 -15.30 -16.85 0.42
C LYS A 37 -14.15 -15.91 0.78
N TRP A 38 -13.22 -16.38 1.61
CA TRP A 38 -11.95 -15.72 1.91
C TRP A 38 -10.80 -16.47 1.23
N THR A 39 -9.87 -15.74 0.61
CA THR A 39 -8.66 -16.29 -0.01
C THR A 39 -7.48 -15.38 0.24
N THR A 40 -6.30 -15.98 0.40
CA THR A 40 -5.03 -15.26 0.43
C THR A 40 -4.23 -15.64 -0.81
N THR A 41 -3.79 -14.64 -1.57
CA THR A 41 -3.01 -14.83 -2.79
C THR A 41 -1.60 -14.32 -2.56
N PHE A 42 -0.60 -15.17 -2.79
CA PHE A 42 0.81 -14.79 -2.81
C PHE A 42 1.30 -14.80 -4.25
N TRP A 43 1.87 -13.69 -4.70
CA TRP A 43 2.55 -13.61 -5.98
C TRP A 43 4.04 -13.81 -5.76
N ILE A 44 4.60 -14.88 -6.33
CA ILE A 44 6.03 -15.17 -6.28
C ILE A 44 6.61 -14.75 -7.62
N HIS A 45 7.44 -13.71 -7.62
CA HIS A 45 8.01 -13.17 -8.85
C HIS A 45 9.29 -13.93 -9.23
N ALA A 46 9.40 -14.32 -10.51
CA ALA A 46 10.62 -14.90 -11.08
C ALA A 46 11.77 -13.89 -11.19
N GLN A 47 11.43 -12.60 -11.22
CA GLN A 47 12.38 -11.48 -11.16
C GLN A 47 12.14 -10.66 -9.89
N PRO A 48 13.12 -9.89 -9.41
CA PRO A 48 12.91 -8.97 -8.30
C PRO A 48 11.73 -8.04 -8.57
N PHE A 49 10.71 -8.02 -7.70
CA PHE A 49 9.53 -7.15 -7.84
C PHE A 49 9.90 -5.66 -7.87
N ARG A 50 11.07 -5.32 -7.31
CA ARG A 50 11.65 -3.98 -7.37
C ARG A 50 13.17 -4.06 -7.53
N PRO A 51 13.66 -4.26 -8.76
CA PRO A 51 15.08 -4.53 -9.00
C PRO A 51 15.99 -3.37 -8.58
N GLN A 52 15.47 -2.14 -8.52
CA GLN A 52 16.20 -0.97 -8.01
C GLN A 52 16.54 -1.05 -6.52
N TYR A 53 15.84 -1.91 -5.75
CA TYR A 53 16.16 -2.17 -4.35
C TYR A 53 17.04 -3.42 -4.19
N LEU A 54 17.40 -4.10 -5.27
CA LEU A 54 18.35 -5.20 -5.24
C LEU A 54 19.72 -4.67 -5.64
N ARG A 55 20.65 -4.61 -4.69
CA ARG A 55 22.04 -4.27 -4.98
C ARG A 55 22.67 -5.38 -5.83
N SER A 56 23.74 -5.02 -6.54
CA SER A 56 24.51 -5.96 -7.35
C SER A 56 25.15 -7.12 -6.55
N ASP A 57 25.27 -6.97 -5.22
CA ASP A 57 25.76 -8.00 -4.30
C ASP A 57 24.65 -8.93 -3.78
N GLY A 58 23.41 -8.79 -4.27
CA GLY A 58 22.26 -9.59 -3.85
C GLY A 58 21.62 -9.14 -2.54
N THR A 59 22.07 -8.04 -1.93
CA THR A 59 21.45 -7.47 -0.73
C THR A 59 20.26 -6.58 -1.09
N TRP A 60 19.21 -6.64 -0.28
CA TRP A 60 18.07 -5.73 -0.41
C TRP A 60 18.37 -4.39 0.26
N VAL A 61 18.12 -3.29 -0.45
CA VAL A 61 18.03 -1.94 0.10
C VAL A 61 16.69 -1.85 0.82
N VAL A 62 16.69 -2.21 2.11
CA VAL A 62 15.53 -2.03 3.01
C VAL A 62 15.47 -0.62 3.61
N GLU A 63 16.41 0.25 3.23
CA GLU A 63 16.43 1.61 3.71
C GLU A 63 15.26 2.37 3.09
N SER A 64 14.39 2.90 3.95
CA SER A 64 13.29 3.79 3.60
C SER A 64 13.76 5.04 2.84
N SER A 65 15.06 5.28 2.68
CA SER A 65 15.63 6.36 1.88
C SER A 65 15.27 6.32 0.38
N ALA A 66 14.77 5.18 -0.13
CA ALA A 66 14.26 5.09 -1.51
C ALA A 66 12.74 5.33 -1.65
N LEU A 67 12.03 5.53 -0.53
CA LEU A 67 10.72 6.18 -0.48
C LEU A 67 10.89 7.35 0.47
N ASN A 68 11.25 8.53 -0.06
CA ASN A 68 11.32 9.75 0.76
C ASN A 68 10.15 9.76 1.74
N ASP A 69 10.32 10.17 3.00
CA ASP A 69 9.21 10.32 3.96
C ASP A 69 8.04 11.18 3.37
N ALA A 70 8.32 11.92 2.30
CA ALA A 70 7.37 12.55 1.37
C ALA A 70 6.30 11.64 0.74
N ASP A 71 6.58 10.35 0.63
CA ASP A 71 5.74 9.36 -0.04
C ASP A 71 4.88 8.56 0.94
N ASP A 72 5.06 8.74 2.26
CA ASP A 72 4.22 8.06 3.25
C ASP A 72 2.95 8.87 3.57
N PRO A 73 1.76 8.44 3.11
CA PRO A 73 0.51 9.14 3.38
C PRO A 73 0.11 9.19 4.86
N GLY A 74 0.74 8.39 5.74
CA GLY A 74 0.50 8.43 7.18
C GLY A 74 1.27 9.55 7.89
N LEU A 75 2.29 10.11 7.24
CA LEU A 75 3.00 11.28 7.74
C LEU A 75 2.26 12.55 7.32
N CYS A 76 2.10 13.45 8.29
CA CYS A 76 1.52 14.77 8.05
C CYS A 76 2.61 15.82 8.14
N LEU A 77 3.14 16.19 6.99
CA LEU A 77 4.27 17.11 6.86
C LEU A 77 4.04 18.07 5.69
N ASP A 78 4.70 19.21 5.75
CA ASP A 78 4.90 20.12 4.63
C ASP A 78 6.33 19.96 4.11
N TYR A 79 6.47 19.81 2.80
CA TYR A 79 7.78 19.61 2.15
C TYR A 79 8.27 20.86 1.41
N ASN A 80 7.55 21.99 1.54
CA ASN A 80 7.98 23.28 1.03
C ASN A 80 7.78 24.37 2.09
N ASN A 81 8.77 25.25 2.22
CA ASN A 81 8.73 26.36 3.18
C ASN A 81 7.61 27.37 2.87
N ASP A 82 7.12 27.42 1.63
CA ASP A 82 6.02 28.29 1.23
C ASP A 82 4.62 27.69 1.50
N CYS A 83 4.51 26.45 1.98
CA CYS A 83 3.21 25.78 2.16
C CYS A 83 2.20 26.59 2.97
N VAL A 84 2.64 27.22 4.08
CA VAL A 84 1.78 28.09 4.90
C VAL A 84 1.26 29.29 4.10
N ARG A 85 2.15 29.93 3.31
CA ARG A 85 1.81 31.09 2.47
C ARG A 85 0.84 30.71 1.35
N TRP A 86 1.07 29.58 0.70
CA TRP A 86 0.22 29.05 -0.36
C TRP A 86 -1.15 28.61 0.15
N ALA A 87 -1.19 27.90 1.28
CA ALA A 87 -2.44 27.54 1.93
C ALA A 87 -3.26 28.79 2.31
N ALA A 88 -2.62 29.82 2.89
CA ALA A 88 -3.28 31.10 3.15
C ALA A 88 -3.76 31.82 1.87
N GLY A 89 -3.11 31.56 0.73
CA GLY A 89 -3.51 32.05 -0.59
C GLY A 89 -4.65 31.26 -1.26
N GLY A 90 -5.14 30.19 -0.62
CA GLY A 90 -6.19 29.31 -1.16
C GLY A 90 -5.70 28.32 -2.21
N GLU A 91 -4.41 27.96 -2.20
CA GLU A 91 -3.86 26.96 -3.12
C GLU A 91 -4.35 25.55 -2.81
N CYS A 92 -4.84 25.28 -1.60
CA CYS A 92 -5.41 23.99 -1.24
C CYS A 92 -6.61 23.62 -2.13
N GLU A 93 -7.43 24.61 -2.51
CA GLU A 93 -8.59 24.46 -3.39
C GLU A 93 -8.24 24.72 -4.86
N LYS A 94 -7.35 25.68 -5.14
CA LYS A 94 -6.96 26.05 -6.52
C LYS A 94 -5.99 25.05 -7.15
N ASN A 95 -5.13 24.44 -6.34
CA ASN A 95 -4.08 23.51 -6.75
C ASN A 95 -4.06 22.25 -5.86
N PRO A 96 -5.19 21.52 -5.76
CA PRO A 96 -5.33 20.40 -4.83
C PRO A 96 -4.43 19.22 -5.17
N VAL A 97 -4.05 19.06 -6.45
CA VAL A 97 -3.15 17.97 -6.88
C VAL A 97 -1.75 18.18 -6.30
N TYR A 98 -1.19 19.39 -6.40
CA TYR A 98 0.12 19.68 -5.83
C TYR A 98 0.09 19.74 -4.30
N MET A 99 -0.92 20.41 -3.74
CA MET A 99 -0.99 20.67 -2.31
C MET A 99 -1.35 19.41 -1.51
N LEU A 100 -2.32 18.62 -1.98
CA LEU A 100 -2.91 17.51 -1.22
C LEU A 100 -2.55 16.13 -1.75
N GLY A 101 -2.31 16.00 -3.06
CA GLY A 101 -2.10 14.70 -3.71
C GLY A 101 -3.38 13.86 -3.78
N VAL A 102 -4.55 14.50 -3.80
CA VAL A 102 -5.84 13.81 -3.78
C VAL A 102 -6.11 13.05 -5.08
N ALA A 103 -6.44 11.76 -4.94
CA ALA A 103 -6.78 10.86 -6.04
C ALA A 103 -8.04 11.29 -6.82
N SER A 104 -8.95 12.06 -6.22
CA SER A 104 -10.17 12.54 -6.88
C SER A 104 -9.92 13.72 -7.83
N ALA A 105 -8.92 14.58 -7.55
CA ALA A 105 -8.62 15.74 -8.39
C ALA A 105 -7.79 15.41 -9.64
N SER A 106 -7.10 14.26 -9.65
CA SER A 106 -6.32 13.83 -10.82
C SER A 106 -7.19 13.17 -11.90
N GLY A 107 -8.45 12.81 -11.63
CA GLY A 107 -9.32 12.09 -12.57
C GLY A 107 -8.80 10.72 -13.01
N LEU A 108 -7.67 10.29 -12.45
CA LEU A 108 -7.00 9.03 -12.75
C LEU A 108 -7.39 8.06 -11.64
N GLY A 109 -8.44 7.29 -11.89
CA GLY A 109 -8.82 6.18 -11.04
C GLY A 109 -7.57 5.38 -10.65
N VAL A 110 -7.36 5.24 -9.33
CA VAL A 110 -6.38 4.32 -8.72
C VAL A 110 -5.01 4.29 -9.42
N GLY A 111 -4.27 5.41 -9.48
CA GLY A 111 -2.95 5.40 -10.15
C GLY A 111 -1.89 6.40 -9.72
N TYR A 112 -2.22 7.54 -9.10
CA TYR A 112 -1.20 8.49 -8.60
C TYR A 112 -1.25 8.55 -7.08
N GLN A 113 -0.49 7.66 -6.43
CA GLN A 113 -0.53 7.38 -5.00
C GLN A 113 0.57 8.12 -4.23
N ARG A 114 0.81 9.41 -4.54
CA ARG A 114 1.79 10.21 -3.78
C ARG A 114 1.09 11.31 -2.99
N PRO A 115 1.39 11.47 -1.69
CA PRO A 115 0.94 12.60 -0.90
C PRO A 115 1.32 13.93 -1.56
N GLY A 116 0.46 14.94 -1.43
CA GLY A 116 0.79 16.31 -1.85
C GLY A 116 1.84 16.96 -0.97
N THR A 117 2.42 18.05 -1.48
CA THR A 117 3.56 18.74 -0.86
C THR A 117 3.20 19.48 0.44
N CYS A 118 1.94 19.89 0.63
CA CYS A 118 1.55 20.86 1.66
C CYS A 118 0.34 20.41 2.50
N ARG A 119 0.24 19.10 2.77
CA ARG A 119 -0.93 18.50 3.41
C ARG A 119 -1.18 19.04 4.82
N GLN A 120 -0.11 19.36 5.57
CA GLN A 120 -0.24 19.90 6.92
C GLN A 120 -0.73 21.35 6.90
N ALA A 121 -0.15 22.22 6.07
CA ALA A 121 -0.63 23.61 5.92
C ALA A 121 -2.08 23.67 5.44
N CYS A 122 -2.48 22.75 4.55
CA CYS A 122 -3.85 22.62 4.08
C CYS A 122 -4.80 21.91 5.06
N LYS A 123 -4.30 21.46 6.22
CA LYS A 123 -5.09 20.75 7.25
C LYS A 123 -5.80 19.50 6.69
N PHE A 124 -5.20 18.86 5.70
CA PHE A 124 -5.70 17.62 5.12
C PHE A 124 -5.33 16.39 5.97
N CYS A 125 -4.40 16.56 6.90
CA CYS A 125 -3.95 15.54 7.83
C CYS A 125 -3.66 16.21 9.19
N GLN A 126 -3.41 15.38 10.19
CA GLN A 126 -3.02 15.81 11.53
C GLN A 126 -1.59 15.35 11.87
N PRO A 127 -0.74 16.21 12.48
CA PRO A 127 0.56 15.80 13.00
C PRO A 127 0.42 14.75 14.12
N CYS A 128 0.93 13.54 13.89
CA CYS A 128 0.93 12.46 14.88
C CYS A 128 2.15 12.54 15.81
N SER A 129 2.03 12.00 17.02
CA SER A 129 3.16 11.92 17.95
C SER A 129 4.30 11.05 17.40
N ALA A 130 5.50 11.18 17.97
CA ALA A 130 6.62 10.30 17.62
C ALA A 130 6.27 8.82 17.88
N ASP A 131 5.60 8.54 19.00
CA ASP A 131 5.17 7.19 19.37
C ASP A 131 4.10 6.67 18.41
N ASP A 132 3.13 7.49 18.01
CA ASP A 132 2.12 7.10 17.02
C ASP A 132 2.74 6.76 15.67
N ARG A 133 3.74 7.54 15.23
CA ARG A 133 4.45 7.30 13.98
C ARG A 133 5.28 6.02 14.04
N ALA A 134 6.00 5.80 15.14
CA ALA A 134 6.84 4.62 15.33
C ALA A 134 6.01 3.33 15.44
N ALA A 135 4.89 3.39 16.17
CA ALA A 135 4.00 2.26 16.39
C ALA A 135 2.99 2.05 15.24
N LYS A 136 2.93 2.96 14.26
CA LYS A 136 1.83 3.04 13.28
C LYS A 136 0.48 2.90 13.99
N ALA A 137 0.23 3.80 14.93
CA ALA A 137 -0.93 3.81 15.79
C ALA A 137 -2.12 4.53 15.10
N PRO A 138 -3.31 4.65 15.74
CA PRO A 138 -4.53 5.15 15.08
C PRO A 138 -4.38 6.46 14.30
N CYS A 139 -3.69 7.47 14.83
CA CYS A 139 -3.46 8.74 14.12
C CYS A 139 -2.77 8.55 12.76
N TYR A 140 -1.75 7.69 12.70
CA TYR A 140 -1.03 7.38 11.47
C TYR A 140 -1.94 6.73 10.43
N TRP A 141 -2.79 5.79 10.85
CA TRP A 141 -3.72 5.11 9.96
C TRP A 141 -4.91 5.98 9.55
N GLU A 142 -5.37 6.89 10.41
CA GLU A 142 -6.36 7.91 10.06
C GLU A 142 -5.86 8.80 8.91
N ASN A 143 -4.65 9.34 9.02
CA ASN A 143 -4.03 10.14 7.94
C ASN A 143 -3.94 9.38 6.60
N ARG A 144 -3.71 8.06 6.64
CA ARG A 144 -3.70 7.20 5.45
C ARG A 144 -5.11 7.03 4.86
N ARG A 145 -6.11 6.77 5.71
CA ARG A 145 -7.51 6.63 5.29
C ARG A 145 -8.03 7.91 4.64
N ASP A 146 -7.73 9.07 5.24
CA ASP A 146 -8.13 10.37 4.71
C ASP A 146 -7.50 10.65 3.34
N ALA A 147 -6.29 10.14 3.11
CA ALA A 147 -5.62 10.16 1.81
C ALA A 147 -6.12 9.11 0.81
N GLY A 148 -7.12 8.29 1.16
CA GLY A 148 -7.66 7.24 0.30
C GLY A 148 -6.81 5.97 0.24
N PHE A 149 -5.89 5.77 1.19
CA PHE A 149 -5.10 4.55 1.31
C PHE A 149 -5.76 3.58 2.30
N LEU A 150 -5.48 2.29 2.13
CA LEU A 150 -5.90 1.27 3.09
C LEU A 150 -5.34 1.61 4.47
N GLY A 151 -6.25 1.74 5.45
CA GLY A 151 -5.91 1.87 6.85
C GLY A 151 -5.98 0.51 7.53
N PHE A 152 -4.96 0.18 8.30
CA PHE A 152 -4.93 -1.04 9.10
C PHE A 152 -5.73 -0.84 10.39
N ASP A 153 -6.57 -1.81 10.73
CA ASP A 153 -7.24 -1.90 12.02
C ASP A 153 -6.66 -3.09 12.80
N PRO A 154 -6.03 -2.87 13.98
CA PRO A 154 -5.50 -3.95 14.80
C PRO A 154 -6.53 -5.03 15.18
N THR A 155 -7.82 -4.71 15.16
CA THR A 155 -8.88 -5.71 15.38
C THR A 155 -9.02 -6.68 14.21
N GLU A 156 -8.61 -6.31 13.00
CA GLU A 156 -8.56 -7.20 11.83
C GLU A 156 -7.49 -8.31 11.99
N GLU A 157 -6.41 -8.08 12.75
CA GLU A 157 -5.45 -9.15 13.09
C GLU A 157 -6.08 -10.20 14.00
N THR A 158 -6.96 -9.80 14.92
CA THR A 158 -7.54 -10.72 15.91
C THR A 158 -8.59 -11.68 15.34
N ALA A 159 -9.15 -11.39 14.17
CA ALA A 159 -10.00 -12.34 13.44
C ALA A 159 -9.18 -13.51 12.83
N GLY A 160 -7.86 -13.40 12.84
CA GLY A 160 -6.91 -14.39 12.31
C GLY A 160 -5.90 -14.91 13.33
N ALA A 161 -6.15 -14.76 14.64
CA ALA A 161 -5.33 -15.39 15.67
C ALA A 161 -5.36 -16.92 15.53
N TYR A 162 -4.50 -17.42 14.66
CA TYR A 162 -4.26 -18.84 14.46
C TYR A 162 -3.51 -19.33 15.70
N GLN A 163 -4.27 -19.81 16.68
CA GLN A 163 -3.75 -20.66 17.74
C GLN A 163 -3.35 -22.01 17.11
N GLY A 164 -2.11 -22.13 16.65
CA GLY A 164 -1.58 -23.40 16.21
C GLY A 164 -0.33 -23.23 15.34
N GLY A 165 0.84 -23.54 15.88
CA GLY A 165 2.06 -23.53 15.09
C GLY A 165 1.99 -24.51 13.93
N VAL A 166 2.38 -24.06 12.74
CA VAL A 166 3.11 -24.89 11.79
C VAL A 166 4.20 -24.00 11.19
N ALA A 167 5.45 -24.35 11.47
CA ALA A 167 6.61 -23.80 10.80
C ALA A 167 6.50 -24.15 9.31
N LEU A 168 6.49 -23.13 8.44
CA LEU A 168 6.84 -23.34 7.04
C LEU A 168 8.36 -23.51 7.00
N THR A 169 8.81 -24.76 7.02
CA THR A 169 10.13 -25.12 6.50
C THR A 169 9.93 -25.46 5.02
N LEU A 170 10.71 -24.81 4.16
CA LEU A 170 10.80 -25.08 2.72
C LEU A 170 11.22 -26.53 2.43
#